data_AF-A0A9P1KD13-F1
#
_entry.id   AF-A0A9P1KD13-F1
#
_cell.length_a   1.000
_cell.length_b   1.000
_cell.length_c   1.000
_cell.angle_alpha   90.00
_cell.angle_beta   90.00
_cell.angle_gamma   90.00
#
_symmetry.space_group_name_H-M   'P 1'
#
loop_
_entity.id
_entity.type
_entity.pdbx_description
1 polymer ?
#
loop_
_entity_poly.entity_id
_entity_poly.type
_entity_poly.pdbx_seq_one_letter_code
_entity_poly.pdbx_strand_id
1 'polypeptide(L)'
;MTETLEVFCKLPRTAPGIFLPFCCYTATQITMKALFPFTTNLILAVAIAAVAILSVQNATPVSLQFMIFESINIPVGVVLAFSLAIGLIAGAIGIFIYHQR
;
A
#
# COMPACT_ATOMS: atom_id res chain seq x y z
N MET A 1 5.14 -17.23 -8.99
CA MET A 1 4.06 -17.49 -8.01
C MET A 1 2.87 -18.24 -8.65
N THR A 2 2.99 -18.73 -9.88
CA THR A 2 1.91 -19.44 -10.60
C THR A 2 2.15 -20.96 -10.66
N GLU A 3 3.40 -21.41 -10.48
CA GLU A 3 3.75 -22.84 -10.59
C GLU A 3 3.55 -23.64 -9.29
N THR A 4 3.44 -22.98 -8.13
CA THR A 4 3.22 -23.67 -6.85
C THR A 4 1.78 -24.11 -6.63
N LEU A 5 0.80 -23.60 -7.40
CA LEU A 5 -0.62 -23.93 -7.25
C LEU A 5 -1.02 -25.21 -8.01
N GLU A 6 -0.38 -25.50 -9.16
CA GLU A 6 -0.72 -26.67 -9.97
C GLU A 6 -0.27 -27.99 -9.32
N VAL A 7 0.83 -27.99 -8.57
CA VAL A 7 1.38 -29.22 -7.95
C VAL A 7 0.50 -29.70 -6.78
N PHE A 8 -0.11 -28.78 -6.02
CA PHE A 8 -0.87 -29.15 -4.82
C PHE A 8 -2.29 -29.65 -5.15
N CYS A 9 -2.83 -29.31 -6.32
CA CYS A 9 -4.16 -29.75 -6.77
C CYS A 9 -4.15 -31.07 -7.56
N LYS A 10 -2.96 -31.57 -7.95
CA LYS A 10 -2.80 -32.79 -8.77
C LYS A 10 -2.47 -34.06 -7.98
N LEU A 11 -2.60 -34.08 -6.64
CA LEU A 11 -2.43 -35.30 -5.85
C LEU A 11 -3.74 -36.14 -5.78
N PRO A 12 -3.64 -37.49 -5.83
CA PRO A 12 -4.76 -38.39 -6.08
C PRO A 12 -5.77 -38.43 -4.92
N ARG A 13 -7.06 -38.54 -5.27
CA ARG A 13 -8.27 -38.67 -4.40
C ARG A 13 -8.30 -39.96 -3.53
N THR A 14 -7.19 -40.39 -2.95
CA THR A 14 -7.12 -41.65 -2.18
C THR A 14 -6.22 -41.54 -0.95
N ALA A 15 -6.30 -40.43 -0.21
CA ALA A 15 -5.63 -40.26 1.09
C ALA A 15 -6.63 -39.81 2.18
N PRO A 16 -6.46 -40.26 3.44
CA PRO A 16 -7.49 -40.25 4.48
C PRO A 16 -7.95 -38.84 4.89
N GLY A 17 -9.15 -38.75 5.46
CA GLY A 17 -9.92 -37.53 5.77
C GLY A 17 -9.27 -36.46 6.66
N ILE A 18 -7.98 -36.57 6.95
CA ILE A 18 -7.14 -35.58 7.65
C ILE A 18 -6.51 -34.56 6.67
N PHE A 19 -6.53 -34.81 5.34
CA PHE A 19 -5.96 -33.88 4.35
C PHE A 19 -6.93 -32.77 3.90
N LEU A 20 -8.25 -33.00 3.98
CA LEU A 20 -9.30 -31.98 3.74
C LEU A 20 -9.18 -30.73 4.65
N PRO A 21 -8.94 -30.84 5.98
CA PRO A 21 -8.84 -29.65 6.82
C PRO A 21 -7.62 -28.77 6.48
N PHE A 22 -6.51 -29.34 5.99
CA PHE A 22 -5.33 -28.57 5.57
C PHE A 22 -5.58 -27.73 4.30
N CYS A 23 -6.35 -28.26 3.35
CA CYS A 23 -6.71 -27.52 2.13
C CYS A 23 -7.72 -26.39 2.39
N CYS A 24 -8.68 -26.59 3.29
CA CYS A 24 -9.61 -25.55 3.73
C CYS A 24 -8.87 -24.45 4.55
N TYR A 25 -7.93 -24.87 5.40
CA TYR A 25 -7.12 -23.96 6.21
C TYR A 25 -6.22 -23.06 5.34
N THR A 26 -5.52 -23.64 4.35
CA THR A 26 -4.67 -22.85 3.43
C THR A 26 -5.48 -21.95 2.50
N ALA A 27 -6.64 -22.39 2.01
CA ALA A 27 -7.55 -21.54 1.23
C ALA A 27 -8.07 -20.33 2.05
N THR A 28 -8.39 -20.53 3.32
CA THR A 28 -8.85 -19.45 4.22
C THR A 28 -7.70 -18.49 4.58
N GLN A 29 -6.47 -18.99 4.68
CA GLN A 29 -5.26 -18.19 4.94
C GLN A 29 -4.90 -17.26 3.76
N ILE A 30 -5.16 -17.66 2.51
CA ILE A 30 -4.90 -16.81 1.33
C ILE A 30 -5.89 -15.64 1.27
N THR A 31 -7.17 -15.86 1.59
CA THR A 31 -8.20 -14.80 1.60
C THR A 31 -7.88 -13.71 2.63
N MET A 32 -7.43 -14.07 3.82
CA MET A 32 -7.10 -13.07 4.86
C MET A 32 -5.78 -12.33 4.57
N LYS A 33 -4.78 -12.99 3.98
CA LYS A 33 -3.50 -12.37 3.60
C LYS A 33 -3.59 -11.49 2.35
N ALA A 34 -4.55 -11.74 1.46
CA ALA A 34 -4.74 -10.94 0.24
C ALA A 34 -5.60 -9.70 0.46
N LEU A 35 -6.50 -9.70 1.45
CA LEU A 35 -7.36 -8.55 1.73
C LEU A 35 -6.56 -7.33 2.24
N PHE A 36 -5.60 -7.56 3.13
CA PHE A 36 -4.73 -6.51 3.66
C PHE A 36 -3.98 -5.70 2.59
N PRO A 37 -3.19 -6.33 1.69
CA PRO A 37 -2.47 -5.61 0.65
C PRO A 37 -3.40 -4.94 -0.36
N PHE A 38 -4.59 -5.50 -0.59
CA PHE A 38 -5.59 -4.89 -1.47
C PHE A 38 -6.10 -3.55 -0.91
N THR A 39 -6.48 -3.52 0.36
CA THR A 39 -6.97 -2.28 1.00
C THR A 39 -5.87 -1.22 1.08
N THR A 40 -4.63 -1.59 1.39
CA THR A 40 -3.50 -0.63 1.42
C THR A 40 -3.19 -0.06 0.04
N ASN A 41 -3.21 -0.88 -1.01
CA ASN A 41 -2.98 -0.39 -2.37
C ASN A 41 -4.13 0.50 -2.88
N LEU A 42 -5.38 0.20 -2.49
CA LEU A 42 -6.52 1.06 -2.81
C LEU A 42 -6.36 2.46 -2.19
N ILE A 43 -6.00 2.52 -0.90
CA ILE A 43 -5.76 3.79 -0.20
C ILE A 43 -4.62 4.56 -0.86
N LEU A 44 -3.52 3.89 -1.20
CA LEU A 44 -2.38 4.51 -1.87
C LEU A 44 -2.75 5.04 -3.26
N ALA A 45 -3.54 4.29 -4.04
CA ALA A 45 -4.00 4.73 -5.35
C ALA A 45 -4.88 5.98 -5.27
N VAL A 46 -5.81 6.03 -4.30
CA VAL A 46 -6.65 7.21 -4.06
C VAL A 46 -5.81 8.40 -3.60
N ALA A 47 -4.82 8.19 -2.74
CA ALA A 47 -3.92 9.25 -2.28
C ALA A 47 -3.11 9.87 -3.42
N ILE A 48 -2.55 9.04 -4.30
CA ILE A 48 -1.79 9.50 -5.48
C ILE A 48 -2.72 10.24 -6.45
N ALA A 49 -3.91 9.71 -6.72
CA ALA A 49 -4.90 10.37 -7.59
C ALA A 49 -5.33 11.73 -7.02
N ALA A 50 -5.55 11.83 -5.70
CA ALA A 50 -5.89 13.08 -5.04
C ALA A 50 -4.76 14.13 -5.17
N VAL A 51 -3.50 13.74 -4.96
CA VAL A 51 -2.35 14.64 -5.19
C VAL A 51 -2.29 15.10 -6.64
N ALA A 52 -2.47 14.20 -7.60
CA ALA A 52 -2.40 14.54 -9.03
C ALA A 52 -3.52 15.52 -9.42
N ILE A 53 -4.76 15.24 -9.00
CA ILE A 53 -5.92 16.10 -9.30
C ILE A 53 -5.75 17.47 -8.64
N LEU A 54 -5.40 17.51 -7.35
CA LEU A 54 -5.16 18.78 -6.64
C LEU A 54 -3.96 19.53 -7.22
N SER A 55 -2.93 18.84 -7.70
CA SER A 55 -1.78 19.47 -8.35
C SER A 55 -2.15 20.12 -9.69
N VAL A 56 -3.05 19.52 -10.47
CA VAL A 56 -3.47 20.04 -11.78
C VAL A 56 -4.55 21.11 -11.65
N GLN A 57 -5.50 20.91 -10.73
CA GLN A 57 -6.64 21.82 -10.54
C GLN A 57 -6.30 23.03 -9.67
N ASN A 58 -5.35 22.90 -8.73
CA ASN A 58 -4.94 23.98 -7.84
C ASN A 58 -3.52 24.44 -8.19
N ALA A 59 -3.33 24.95 -9.41
CA ALA A 59 -2.10 25.66 -9.82
C ALA A 59 -1.95 27.05 -9.16
N THR A 60 -2.66 27.30 -8.06
CA THR A 60 -2.47 28.50 -7.26
C THR A 60 -1.20 28.32 -6.44
N PRO A 61 -0.24 29.25 -6.56
CA PRO A 61 0.97 29.15 -5.77
C PRO A 61 0.63 29.39 -4.31
N VAL A 62 1.02 28.45 -3.42
CA VAL A 62 0.99 28.72 -2.00
C VAL A 62 2.22 29.57 -1.67
N SER A 63 1.95 30.79 -1.24
CA SER A 63 2.98 31.71 -0.79
C SER A 63 3.47 31.23 0.57
N LEU A 64 4.55 30.45 0.58
CA LEU A 64 5.28 30.15 1.80
C LEU A 64 5.99 31.44 2.22
N GLN A 65 5.34 32.20 3.09
CA GLN A 65 5.92 33.43 3.65
C GLN A 65 6.98 33.03 4.67
N PHE A 66 8.20 32.82 4.18
CA PHE A 66 9.35 32.71 5.05
C PHE A 66 9.52 34.07 5.72
N MET A 67 9.42 34.11 7.04
CA MET A 67 9.41 35.32 7.89
C MET A 67 10.60 36.29 7.68
N ILE A 68 11.59 35.92 6.85
CA ILE A 68 12.83 36.64 6.55
C ILE A 68 13.17 36.64 5.02
N PHE A 69 12.53 35.80 4.19
CA PHE A 69 12.92 35.62 2.78
C PHE A 69 11.73 35.72 1.81
N GLU A 70 12.04 36.19 0.60
CA GLU A 70 11.11 36.41 -0.52
C GLU A 70 10.21 35.20 -0.79
N SER A 71 8.94 35.47 -1.08
CA SER A 71 7.93 34.43 -1.31
C SER A 71 8.28 33.60 -2.53
N ILE A 72 8.72 32.36 -2.32
CA ILE A 72 8.80 31.39 -3.41
C ILE A 72 7.42 30.75 -3.55
N ASN A 73 6.82 31.01 -4.69
CA ASN A 73 5.55 30.45 -5.11
C ASN A 73 5.75 28.95 -5.44
N ILE A 74 5.57 28.08 -4.44
CA ILE A 74 5.61 26.63 -4.64
C ILE A 74 4.19 26.15 -4.95
N PRO A 75 3.98 25.34 -6.01
CA PRO A 75 2.66 24.78 -6.29
C PRO A 75 2.25 23.78 -5.19
N VAL A 76 0.97 23.78 -4.79
CA VAL A 76 0.48 22.91 -3.70
C VAL A 76 0.73 21.44 -3.96
N GLY A 77 0.76 21.02 -5.23
CA GLY A 77 1.03 19.65 -5.62
C GLY A 77 2.39 19.17 -5.15
N VAL A 78 3.40 20.04 -5.15
CA VAL A 78 4.75 19.70 -4.68
C VAL A 78 4.76 19.52 -3.17
N VAL A 79 4.09 20.41 -2.43
CA VAL A 79 3.99 20.31 -0.96
C VAL A 79 3.23 19.04 -0.55
N LEU A 80 2.12 18.73 -1.23
CA LEU A 80 1.33 17.52 -0.99
C LEU A 80 2.10 16.24 -1.36
N ALA A 81 2.85 16.26 -2.46
CA ALA A 81 3.68 15.12 -2.86
C ALA A 81 4.80 14.86 -1.84
N PHE A 82 5.48 15.90 -1.37
CA PHE A 82 6.51 15.78 -0.34
C PHE A 82 5.94 15.25 0.99
N SER A 83 4.79 15.75 1.43
CA SER A 83 4.17 15.27 2.68
C SER A 83 3.74 13.80 2.59
N LEU A 84 3.16 13.39 1.46
CA LEU A 84 2.81 11.98 1.22
C LEU A 84 4.05 11.08 1.17
N ALA A 85 5.11 11.51 0.47
CA ALA A 85 6.35 10.74 0.39
C ALA A 85 6.98 10.54 1.78
N ILE A 86 7.10 11.62 2.57
CA ILE A 86 7.64 11.54 3.93
C ILE A 86 6.76 10.67 4.82
N GLY A 87 5.43 10.81 4.74
CA GLY A 87 4.50 9.99 5.50
C GLY A 87 4.61 8.50 5.19
N LEU A 88 4.76 8.13 3.91
CA LEU A 88 4.94 6.75 3.48
C LEU A 88 6.30 6.17 3.95
N ILE A 89 7.38 6.95 3.84
CA ILE A 89 8.70 6.53 4.31
C ILE A 89 8.70 6.34 5.82
N ALA A 90 8.14 7.29 6.58
CA ALA A 90 8.04 7.19 8.03
C ALA A 90 7.17 6.01 8.48
N GLY A 91 6.03 5.78 7.79
CA GLY A 91 5.18 4.61 8.02
C GLY A 91 5.91 3.30 7.78
N ALA A 92 6.66 3.18 6.67
CA ALA A 92 7.44 2.00 6.34
C ALA A 92 8.53 1.73 7.40
N ILE A 93 9.24 2.77 7.83
CA ILE A 93 10.25 2.67 8.90
C ILE A 93 9.61 2.26 10.22
N GLY A 94 8.46 2.85 10.59
CA GLY A 94 7.74 2.51 11.82
C GLY A 94 7.29 1.06 11.85
N ILE A 95 6.74 0.55 10.75
CA ILE A 95 6.36 -0.86 10.61
C ILE A 95 7.58 -1.77 10.70
N PHE A 96 8.67 -1.41 10.03
CA PHE A 96 9.92 -2.16 10.07
C PHE A 96 10.49 -2.26 11.49
N ILE A 97 10.52 -1.15 12.23
CA ILE A 97 10.99 -1.10 13.63
C ILE A 97 10.08 -1.94 14.53
N TYR A 98 8.75 -1.81 14.38
CA TYR A 98 7.81 -2.59 15.19
C TYR A 98 7.92 -4.09 14.91
N HIS A 99 8.15 -4.48 13.66
CA HIS A 99 8.30 -5.89 13.29
C HIS A 99 9.60 -6.51 13.82
N GLN A 100 10.64 -5.71 14.03
CA GLN A 100 11.93 -6.18 14.56
C GLN A 100 11.96 -6.32 16.10
N ARG A 101 10.91 -5.87 16.79
CA ARG A 101 10.74 -5.96 18.24
C ARG A 101 9.96 -7.20 18.64
#